data_AF-A0A935S8W1-F1
#
_entry.id   AF-A0A935S8W1-F1
#
_cell.length_a   1.000
_cell.length_b   1.000
_cell.length_c   1.000
_cell.angle_alpha   90.00
_cell.angle_beta   90.00
_cell.angle_gamma   90.00
#
_symmetry.space_group_name_H-M   'P 1'
#
loop_
_entity.id
_entity.type
_entity.pdbx_description
1 polymer ?
#
loop_
_entity_poly.entity_id
_entity_poly.type
_entity_poly.pdbx_seq_one_letter_code
_entity_poly.pdbx_strand_id
1 'polypeptide(L)'
;MRYILLSYFILFLAENSFSQKKSKLDSLLEKESTFKKDTSGIKNYLSIASKIKKRSFDSAMLYSKKALDLATELKNEQFYMKVRLEKCQIIKSLGNFKQFGDSLLDVYNDPRLVLYPSTHLKACQDIGINYRYLSNFDKSIKYLLEAISIAKKFNHKNGMFNSSNSIANTYSQAGIIKKSKIDLERALENYKEAIKYVDPNDLVTKGTVLNNQGVTYFHIGQLNKDTLTMIKAIDLYKISLECRLKLNDSAGVANNYNNIGSAYHEIYQINSKPEYIHKSISNYELAIAIGEKIELPEVYTFYANYAGGYSTLFDITKDKKHAQKALKYMMIAFSESINNNDTYNQMNASDGLAKTFSNLGKNDSAVKYYQIHIALKDTILSAENKQVAEDLAMKYETDLKETENNSLKNEAVLREEVISKKSTTINLMIIGSILLLGMIVLVFISRQKINKARQLTEKQKHIIEDKNKEIIDSINYAKRLQDAAIPSPEYFRSLLPDSFIYYNPKDIVAGDFYWIHQLKGKNKLLVAAADCTGTVFRVH
;
A
#
# COMPACT_ATOMS: atom_id res chain seq x y z
N MET A 1 -21.63 -21.04 -47.11
CA MET A 1 -20.58 -22.06 -46.84
C MET A 1 -19.42 -21.51 -45.98
N ARG A 2 -19.65 -20.56 -45.06
CA ARG A 2 -18.59 -19.99 -44.18
C ARG A 2 -18.91 -20.02 -42.67
N TYR A 3 -20.11 -20.45 -42.28
CA TYR A 3 -20.51 -20.57 -40.86
C TYR A 3 -20.57 -22.01 -40.33
N ILE A 4 -20.40 -23.02 -41.19
CA ILE A 4 -20.39 -24.45 -40.79
C ILE A 4 -18.96 -24.94 -40.46
N LEU A 5 -17.92 -24.23 -40.94
CA LEU A 5 -16.53 -24.59 -40.65
C LEU A 5 -16.00 -24.04 -39.32
N LEU A 6 -16.63 -23.00 -38.76
CA LEU A 6 -16.21 -22.43 -37.47
C LEU A 6 -16.74 -23.22 -36.26
N SER A 7 -17.91 -23.87 -36.38
CA SER A 7 -18.47 -24.72 -35.32
C SER A 7 -17.70 -26.04 -35.16
N TYR A 8 -17.18 -26.62 -36.25
CA TYR A 8 -16.33 -27.81 -36.19
C TYR A 8 -14.93 -27.53 -35.63
N PHE A 9 -14.41 -26.30 -35.78
CA PHE A 9 -13.09 -25.94 -35.23
C PHE A 9 -13.14 -25.69 -33.71
N ILE A 10 -14.29 -25.27 -33.17
CA ILE A 10 -14.49 -25.07 -31.72
C ILE A 10 -14.75 -26.41 -31.00
N LEU A 11 -15.38 -27.39 -31.67
CA LEU A 11 -15.55 -28.74 -31.11
C LEU A 11 -14.22 -29.54 -31.08
N PHE A 12 -13.33 -29.34 -32.06
CA PHE A 12 -12.02 -30.02 -32.06
C PHE A 12 -11.00 -29.44 -31.05
N LEU A 13 -11.20 -28.20 -30.61
CA LEU A 13 -10.41 -27.57 -29.53
C LEU A 13 -10.99 -27.86 -28.14
N ALA A 14 -12.27 -28.20 -28.02
CA ALA A 14 -12.87 -28.67 -26.77
C ALA A 14 -12.47 -30.13 -26.45
N GLU A 15 -12.27 -30.99 -27.45
CA GLU A 15 -11.81 -32.37 -27.21
C GLU A 15 -10.30 -32.48 -26.94
N ASN A 16 -9.48 -31.55 -27.47
CA ASN A 16 -8.03 -31.56 -27.23
C ASN A 16 -7.60 -30.81 -25.96
N SER A 17 -8.48 -30.03 -25.32
CA SER A 17 -8.17 -29.33 -24.07
C SER A 17 -8.48 -30.16 -22.80
N PHE A 18 -9.20 -31.28 -22.92
CA PHE A 18 -9.41 -32.24 -21.82
C PHE A 18 -8.40 -33.39 -21.74
N SER A 19 -7.45 -33.46 -22.69
CA SER A 19 -6.48 -34.56 -22.78
C SER A 19 -5.12 -34.28 -22.10
N GLN A 20 -4.95 -33.16 -21.39
CA GLN A 20 -3.67 -32.85 -20.72
C GLN A 20 -3.68 -33.07 -19.21
N LYS A 21 -2.79 -33.98 -18.81
CA LYS A 21 -2.35 -34.39 -17.45
C LYS A 21 -3.34 -35.25 -16.66
N LYS A 22 -3.46 -36.50 -17.08
CA LYS A 22 -3.84 -37.61 -16.19
C LYS A 22 -2.99 -37.54 -14.92
N SER A 23 -3.61 -37.40 -13.75
CA SER A 23 -2.82 -37.25 -12.53
C SER A 23 -2.03 -38.53 -12.27
N LYS A 24 -0.87 -38.42 -11.64
CA LYS A 24 -0.08 -39.60 -11.23
C LYS A 24 -0.88 -40.54 -10.30
N LEU A 25 -1.98 -40.07 -9.72
CA LEU A 25 -2.92 -40.90 -8.96
C LEU A 25 -3.83 -41.68 -9.89
N ASP A 26 -4.46 -41.02 -10.88
CA ASP A 26 -5.37 -41.67 -11.83
C ASP A 26 -4.66 -42.76 -12.63
N SER A 27 -3.40 -42.51 -13.03
CA SER A 27 -2.57 -43.54 -13.67
C SER A 27 -2.23 -44.73 -12.75
N LEU A 28 -2.14 -44.52 -11.43
CA LEU A 28 -1.90 -45.61 -10.47
C LEU A 28 -3.18 -46.41 -10.22
N LEU A 29 -4.33 -45.74 -10.12
CA LEU A 29 -5.64 -46.37 -9.94
C LEU A 29 -6.00 -47.26 -11.14
N GLU A 30 -5.78 -46.79 -12.37
CA GLU A 30 -6.04 -47.60 -13.56
C GLU A 30 -5.13 -48.82 -13.68
N LYS A 31 -3.88 -48.69 -13.22
CA LYS A 31 -2.91 -49.78 -13.25
C LYS A 31 -3.01 -50.71 -12.04
N GLU A 32 -3.97 -50.51 -11.15
CA GLU A 32 -4.10 -51.28 -9.91
C GLU A 32 -4.17 -52.79 -10.17
N SER A 33 -4.95 -53.21 -11.17
CA SER A 33 -5.09 -54.61 -11.58
C SER A 33 -3.78 -55.23 -12.08
N THR A 34 -2.81 -54.41 -12.47
CA THR A 34 -1.49 -54.84 -12.97
C THR A 34 -0.40 -54.82 -11.90
N PHE A 35 -0.74 -54.48 -10.64
CA PHE A 35 0.25 -54.46 -9.57
C PHE A 35 0.80 -55.85 -9.33
N LYS A 36 2.14 -55.94 -9.31
CA LYS A 36 2.82 -57.18 -9.02
C LYS A 36 2.57 -57.58 -7.57
N LYS A 37 2.43 -58.89 -7.32
CA LYS A 37 2.42 -59.47 -5.98
C LYS A 37 3.84 -59.53 -5.40
N ASP A 38 4.46 -58.37 -5.25
CA ASP A 38 5.80 -58.20 -4.71
C ASP A 38 5.89 -56.91 -3.88
N THR A 39 7.09 -56.56 -3.43
CA THR A 39 7.31 -55.33 -2.64
C THR A 39 7.03 -54.04 -3.42
N SER A 40 7.03 -54.07 -4.75
CA SER A 40 6.62 -52.93 -5.57
C SER A 40 5.10 -52.71 -5.53
N GLY A 41 4.32 -53.80 -5.49
CA GLY A 41 2.87 -53.75 -5.27
C GLY A 41 2.51 -53.08 -3.94
N ILE A 42 3.19 -53.46 -2.86
CA ILE A 42 3.00 -52.83 -1.53
C ILE A 42 3.26 -51.31 -1.60
N LYS A 43 4.37 -50.90 -2.22
CA LYS A 43 4.73 -49.48 -2.37
C LYS A 43 3.69 -48.72 -3.21
N ASN A 44 3.16 -49.34 -4.25
CA ASN A 44 2.13 -48.72 -5.09
C ASN A 44 0.83 -48.51 -4.32
N TYR A 45 0.38 -49.51 -3.56
CA TYR A 45 -0.80 -49.36 -2.69
C TYR A 45 -0.62 -48.27 -1.62
N LEU A 46 0.54 -48.23 -0.96
CA LEU A 46 0.86 -47.15 -0.01
C LEU A 46 0.90 -45.77 -0.67
N SER A 47 1.42 -45.68 -1.89
CA SER A 47 1.45 -44.45 -2.68
C SER A 47 0.05 -43.96 -3.02
N ILE A 48 -0.88 -44.87 -3.37
CA ILE A 48 -2.29 -44.54 -3.56
C ILE A 48 -2.89 -44.03 -2.24
N ALA A 49 -2.77 -44.81 -1.15
CA ALA A 49 -3.32 -44.48 0.15
C ALA A 49 -2.87 -43.09 0.64
N SER A 50 -1.57 -42.79 0.51
CA SER A 50 -0.98 -41.50 0.91
C SER A 50 -1.53 -40.32 0.11
N LYS A 51 -1.84 -40.50 -1.18
CA LYS A 51 -2.39 -39.44 -2.04
C LYS A 51 -3.88 -39.20 -1.83
N ILE A 52 -4.64 -40.25 -1.50
CA ILE A 52 -6.10 -40.14 -1.34
C ILE A 52 -6.54 -39.87 0.09
N LYS A 53 -5.67 -40.02 1.11
CA LYS A 53 -6.04 -39.84 2.53
C LYS A 53 -6.72 -38.50 2.86
N LYS A 54 -6.42 -37.43 2.11
CA LYS A 54 -7.09 -36.12 2.25
C LYS A 54 -8.44 -36.04 1.52
N ARG A 55 -8.69 -36.91 0.54
CA ARG A 55 -9.91 -36.93 -0.30
C ARG A 55 -10.93 -37.96 0.21
N SER A 56 -10.45 -39.14 0.61
CA SER A 56 -11.28 -40.24 1.10
C SER A 56 -10.50 -41.07 2.11
N PHE A 57 -10.91 -40.97 3.37
CA PHE A 57 -10.32 -41.73 4.47
C PHE A 57 -10.54 -43.25 4.27
N ASP A 58 -11.76 -43.66 3.94
CA ASP A 58 -12.11 -45.07 3.77
C ASP A 58 -11.33 -45.71 2.63
N SER A 59 -11.19 -45.00 1.50
CA SER A 59 -10.38 -45.49 0.39
C SER A 59 -8.91 -45.59 0.80
N ALA A 60 -8.36 -44.60 1.52
CA ALA A 60 -6.98 -44.68 1.99
C ALA A 60 -6.76 -45.88 2.92
N MET A 61 -7.71 -46.14 3.82
CA MET A 61 -7.71 -47.29 4.72
C MET A 61 -7.81 -48.61 3.96
N LEU A 62 -8.63 -48.68 2.91
CA LEU A 62 -8.74 -49.85 2.03
C LEU A 62 -7.40 -50.16 1.35
N TYR A 63 -6.75 -49.17 0.74
CA TYR A 63 -5.47 -49.36 0.06
C TYR A 63 -4.33 -49.67 1.05
N SER A 64 -4.36 -49.09 2.25
CA SER A 64 -3.45 -49.48 3.33
C SER A 64 -3.67 -50.93 3.76
N LYS A 65 -4.92 -51.39 3.84
CA LYS A 65 -5.25 -52.79 4.12
C LYS A 65 -4.74 -53.72 3.02
N LYS A 66 -4.96 -53.41 1.73
CA LYS A 66 -4.40 -54.17 0.60
C LYS A 66 -2.87 -54.28 0.68
N ALA A 67 -2.18 -53.20 1.05
CA ALA A 67 -0.74 -53.20 1.26
C ALA A 67 -0.31 -54.11 2.43
N LEU A 68 -1.09 -54.13 3.51
CA LEU A 68 -0.83 -54.94 4.70
C LEU A 68 -1.05 -56.43 4.45
N ASP A 69 -2.14 -56.76 3.76
CA ASP A 69 -2.49 -58.12 3.37
C ASP A 69 -1.40 -58.70 2.45
N LEU A 70 -0.96 -57.92 1.46
CA LEU A 70 0.15 -58.32 0.57
C LEU A 70 1.48 -58.46 1.31
N ALA A 71 1.79 -57.57 2.26
CA ALA A 71 2.99 -57.71 3.10
C ALA A 71 2.96 -59.00 3.93
N THR A 72 1.78 -59.38 4.39
CA THR A 72 1.54 -60.61 5.16
C THR A 72 1.65 -61.86 4.27
N GLU A 73 1.04 -61.85 3.07
CA GLU A 73 1.14 -62.93 2.07
C GLU A 73 2.61 -63.20 1.69
N LEU A 74 3.40 -62.13 1.50
CA LEU A 74 4.82 -62.21 1.19
C LEU A 74 5.70 -62.56 2.40
N LYS A 75 5.12 -62.70 3.60
CA LYS A 75 5.84 -62.90 4.87
C LYS A 75 6.97 -61.87 5.07
N ASN A 76 6.76 -60.65 4.60
CA ASN A 76 7.76 -59.58 4.65
C ASN A 76 7.51 -58.69 5.86
N GLU A 77 8.09 -59.07 6.99
CA GLU A 77 7.89 -58.39 8.27
C GLU A 77 8.37 -56.92 8.28
N GLN A 78 9.41 -56.59 7.52
CA GLN A 78 9.88 -55.21 7.36
C GLN A 78 8.79 -54.32 6.73
N PHE A 79 8.20 -54.78 5.63
CA PHE A 79 7.11 -54.04 4.98
C PHE A 79 5.83 -54.07 5.80
N TYR A 80 5.56 -55.17 6.52
CA TYR A 80 4.43 -55.25 7.45
C TYR A 80 4.49 -54.13 8.49
N MET A 81 5.64 -53.96 9.16
CA MET A 81 5.84 -52.89 10.16
C MET A 81 5.75 -51.51 9.52
N LYS A 82 6.33 -51.33 8.33
CA LYS A 82 6.25 -50.07 7.60
C LYS A 82 4.80 -49.71 7.24
N VAL A 83 4.00 -50.65 6.76
CA VAL A 83 2.60 -50.42 6.39
C VAL A 83 1.77 -50.05 7.62
N ARG A 84 1.98 -50.71 8.76
CA ARG A 84 1.30 -50.35 10.02
C ARG A 84 1.61 -48.91 10.45
N LEU A 85 2.86 -48.47 10.32
CA LEU A 85 3.24 -47.09 10.62
C LEU A 85 2.61 -46.09 9.64
N GLU A 86 2.59 -46.40 8.35
CA GLU A 86 1.93 -45.56 7.33
C GLU A 86 0.41 -45.47 7.54
N LYS A 87 -0.23 -46.54 8.01
CA LYS A 87 -1.65 -46.52 8.41
C LYS A 87 -1.91 -45.51 9.52
N CYS A 88 -1.00 -45.38 10.49
CA CYS A 88 -1.10 -44.34 11.53
C CYS A 88 -1.11 -42.93 10.90
N GLN A 89 -0.32 -42.70 9.85
CA GLN A 89 -0.30 -41.42 9.12
C GLN A 89 -1.60 -41.12 8.36
N ILE A 90 -2.44 -42.13 8.09
CA ILE A 90 -3.79 -41.97 7.56
C ILE A 90 -4.75 -41.60 8.71
N ILE A 91 -4.65 -42.27 9.86
CA ILE A 91 -5.44 -41.91 11.05
C ILE A 91 -5.19 -40.46 11.47
N LYS A 92 -3.94 -40.00 11.40
CA LYS A 92 -3.58 -38.59 11.64
C LYS A 92 -4.37 -37.62 10.77
N SER A 93 -4.75 -37.98 9.53
CA SER A 93 -5.50 -37.05 8.67
C SER A 93 -6.94 -36.81 9.11
N LEU A 94 -7.45 -37.56 10.11
CA LEU A 94 -8.70 -37.25 10.81
C LEU A 94 -8.57 -36.11 11.82
N GLY A 95 -7.35 -35.65 12.14
CA GLY A 95 -7.11 -34.59 13.12
C GLY A 95 -7.20 -35.03 14.59
N ASN A 96 -7.57 -36.28 14.88
CA ASN A 96 -7.62 -36.82 16.24
C ASN A 96 -6.24 -37.29 16.73
N PHE A 97 -5.50 -36.40 17.39
CA PHE A 97 -4.15 -36.67 17.90
C PHE A 97 -4.10 -37.74 19.01
N LYS A 98 -5.19 -37.94 19.76
CA LYS A 98 -5.27 -39.00 20.77
C LYS A 98 -5.30 -40.38 20.08
N GLN A 99 -6.25 -40.58 19.17
CA GLN A 99 -6.39 -41.82 18.41
C GLN A 99 -5.14 -42.13 17.56
N PHE A 100 -4.55 -41.10 16.96
CA PHE A 100 -3.27 -41.22 16.26
C PHE A 100 -2.14 -41.68 17.20
N GLY A 101 -2.05 -41.10 18.39
CA GLY A 101 -1.10 -41.50 19.43
C GLY A 101 -1.27 -42.94 19.87
N ASP A 102 -2.49 -43.37 20.14
CA ASP A 102 -2.81 -44.75 20.55
C ASP A 102 -2.39 -45.75 19.46
N SER A 103 -2.64 -45.42 18.18
CA SER A 103 -2.24 -46.25 17.04
C SER A 103 -0.72 -46.32 16.87
N LEU A 104 -0.01 -45.21 17.11
CA LEU A 104 1.46 -45.22 17.07
C LEU A 104 2.05 -46.06 18.20
N LEU A 105 1.46 -46.01 19.41
CA LEU A 105 1.91 -46.81 20.55
C LEU A 105 1.69 -48.30 20.31
N ASP A 106 0.60 -48.70 19.64
CA ASP A 106 0.38 -50.09 19.21
C ASP A 106 1.48 -50.60 18.26
N VAL A 107 1.95 -49.75 17.32
CA VAL A 107 3.10 -50.10 16.46
C VAL A 107 4.40 -50.16 17.25
N TYR A 108 4.61 -49.21 18.16
CA TYR A 108 5.81 -49.12 18.99
C TYR A 108 5.98 -50.30 19.94
N ASN A 109 4.87 -50.79 20.51
CA ASN A 109 4.87 -51.91 21.45
C ASN A 109 5.04 -53.28 20.76
N ASP A 110 5.05 -53.36 19.42
CA ASP A 110 5.37 -54.59 18.71
C ASP A 110 6.87 -54.92 18.86
N PRO A 111 7.23 -56.07 19.47
CA PRO A 111 8.63 -56.41 19.72
C PRO A 111 9.48 -56.48 18.45
N ARG A 112 8.87 -56.76 17.29
CA ARG A 112 9.57 -56.85 16.01
C ARG A 112 10.06 -55.49 15.51
N LEU A 113 9.50 -54.38 16.00
CA LEU A 113 9.86 -53.04 15.53
C LEU A 113 11.37 -52.76 15.68
N VAL A 114 11.97 -53.24 16.78
CA VAL A 114 13.40 -53.04 17.09
C VAL A 114 14.32 -53.62 16.00
N LEU A 115 13.85 -54.63 15.26
CA LEU A 115 14.58 -55.24 14.14
C LEU A 115 14.61 -54.35 12.89
N TYR A 116 13.81 -53.28 12.84
CA TYR A 116 13.71 -52.37 11.70
C TYR A 116 14.04 -50.93 12.11
N PRO A 117 15.33 -50.58 12.23
CA PRO A 117 15.78 -49.31 12.81
C PRO A 117 15.18 -48.06 12.16
N SER A 118 15.03 -48.04 10.84
CA SER A 118 14.44 -46.89 10.14
C SER A 118 12.95 -46.71 10.46
N THR A 119 12.21 -47.82 10.63
CA THR A 119 10.79 -47.79 11.02
C THR A 119 10.65 -47.45 12.49
N HIS A 120 11.51 -48.00 13.34
CA HIS A 120 11.57 -47.67 14.77
C HIS A 120 11.88 -46.19 15.00
N LEU A 121 12.92 -45.67 14.35
CA LEU A 121 13.27 -44.25 14.37
C LEU A 121 12.07 -43.37 14.03
N LYS A 122 11.39 -43.69 12.92
CA LYS A 122 10.24 -42.90 12.45
C LYS A 122 9.06 -42.98 13.42
N ALA A 123 8.78 -44.15 13.99
CA ALA A 123 7.74 -44.32 15.01
C ALA A 123 8.02 -43.46 16.24
N CYS A 124 9.24 -43.49 16.79
CA CYS A 124 9.63 -42.66 17.93
C CYS A 124 9.51 -41.17 17.63
N GLN A 125 9.91 -40.73 16.43
CA GLN A 125 9.73 -39.33 15.99
C GLN A 125 8.26 -38.93 15.94
N ASP A 126 7.41 -39.76 15.35
CA ASP A 126 5.99 -39.47 15.21
C ASP A 126 5.27 -39.46 16.57
N ILE A 127 5.64 -40.37 17.47
CA ILE A 127 5.14 -40.40 18.86
C ILE A 127 5.55 -39.14 19.61
N GLY A 128 6.83 -38.78 19.53
CA GLY A 128 7.36 -37.58 20.17
C GLY A 128 6.62 -36.32 19.70
N ILE A 129 6.51 -36.15 18.38
CA ILE A 129 5.76 -35.05 17.76
C ILE A 129 4.29 -35.05 18.21
N ASN A 130 3.64 -36.22 18.30
CA ASN A 130 2.26 -36.32 18.76
C ASN A 130 2.11 -35.86 20.22
N TYR A 131 2.98 -36.31 21.12
CA TYR A 131 2.96 -35.88 22.51
C TYR A 131 3.20 -34.37 22.68
N ARG A 132 4.02 -33.77 21.80
CA ARG A 132 4.16 -32.31 21.74
C ARG A 132 2.84 -31.62 21.38
N TYR A 133 2.08 -32.12 20.40
CA TYR A 133 0.75 -31.59 20.08
C TYR A 133 -0.24 -31.76 21.24
N LEU A 134 -0.12 -32.85 22.01
CA LEU A 134 -0.90 -33.07 23.23
C LEU A 134 -0.35 -32.29 24.46
N SER A 135 0.61 -31.38 24.25
CA SER A 135 1.28 -30.60 25.31
C SER A 135 1.95 -31.44 26.42
N ASN A 136 2.20 -32.73 26.17
CA ASN A 136 2.95 -33.60 27.06
C ASN A 136 4.44 -33.57 26.68
N PHE A 137 5.11 -32.50 27.09
CA PHE A 137 6.49 -32.23 26.70
C PHE A 137 7.47 -33.29 27.18
N ASP A 138 7.29 -33.84 28.38
CA ASP A 138 8.22 -34.83 28.94
C ASP A 138 8.21 -36.14 28.15
N LYS A 139 7.01 -36.64 27.79
CA LYS A 139 6.90 -37.81 26.91
C LYS A 139 7.43 -37.49 25.51
N SER A 140 7.16 -36.30 24.97
CA SER A 140 7.73 -35.88 23.68
C SER A 140 9.26 -35.99 23.68
N ILE A 141 9.92 -35.38 24.66
CA ILE A 141 11.37 -35.41 24.80
C ILE A 141 11.89 -36.84 24.97
N LYS A 142 11.25 -37.67 25.79
CA LYS A 142 11.62 -39.08 25.99
C LYS A 142 11.73 -39.84 24.66
N TYR A 143 10.66 -39.84 23.86
CA TYR A 143 10.65 -40.58 22.59
C TYR A 143 11.58 -39.97 21.53
N LEU A 144 11.75 -38.65 21.51
CA LEU A 144 12.69 -38.01 20.59
C LEU A 144 14.16 -38.26 20.96
N LEU A 145 14.48 -38.43 22.25
CA LEU A 145 15.81 -38.86 22.71
C LEU A 145 16.08 -40.33 22.37
N GLU A 146 15.06 -41.18 22.37
CA GLU A 146 15.19 -42.54 21.83
C GLU A 146 15.44 -42.50 20.32
N ALA A 147 14.68 -41.69 19.57
CA ALA A 147 14.88 -41.48 18.15
C ALA A 147 16.30 -40.99 17.81
N ILE A 148 16.84 -40.02 18.55
CA ILE A 148 18.20 -39.52 18.30
C ILE A 148 19.26 -40.58 18.62
N SER A 149 19.04 -41.43 19.64
CA SER A 149 19.91 -42.56 19.98
C SER A 149 19.98 -43.58 18.82
N ILE A 150 18.82 -43.97 18.27
CA ILE A 150 18.73 -44.85 17.09
C ILE A 150 19.45 -44.19 15.90
N ALA A 151 19.15 -42.92 15.62
CA ALA A 151 19.75 -42.23 14.47
C ALA A 151 21.27 -42.14 14.58
N LYS A 152 21.83 -41.91 15.78
CA LYS A 152 23.29 -41.92 16.01
C LYS A 152 23.88 -43.31 15.80
N LYS A 153 23.26 -44.36 16.38
CA LYS A 153 23.73 -45.75 16.26
C LYS A 153 23.88 -46.19 14.79
N PHE A 154 22.99 -45.73 13.91
CA PHE A 154 22.99 -46.09 12.49
C PHE A 154 23.53 -44.98 11.57
N ASN A 155 24.19 -43.95 12.12
CA ASN A 155 24.73 -42.81 11.37
C ASN A 155 23.71 -42.13 10.42
N HIS A 156 22.43 -42.12 10.81
CA HIS A 156 21.33 -41.59 10.01
C HIS A 156 21.20 -40.06 10.18
N LYS A 157 21.96 -39.28 9.39
CA LYS A 157 22.04 -37.81 9.48
C LYS A 157 20.68 -37.11 9.49
N ASN A 158 19.79 -37.43 8.55
CA ASN A 158 18.43 -36.85 8.51
C ASN A 158 17.60 -37.19 9.76
N GLY A 159 17.91 -38.33 10.38
CA GLY A 159 17.26 -38.79 11.60
C GLY A 159 17.72 -37.99 12.81
N MET A 160 19.02 -37.70 12.88
CA MET A 160 19.60 -36.82 13.88
C MET A 160 19.05 -35.40 13.73
N PHE A 161 19.03 -34.85 12.51
CA PHE A 161 18.40 -33.57 12.20
C PHE A 161 16.94 -33.50 12.67
N ASN A 162 16.08 -34.41 12.18
CA ASN A 162 14.64 -34.40 12.45
C ASN A 162 14.35 -34.54 13.95
N SER A 163 15.10 -35.38 14.65
CA SER A 163 14.93 -35.58 16.10
C SER A 163 15.37 -34.35 16.87
N SER A 164 16.56 -33.79 16.61
CA SER A 164 17.04 -32.57 17.28
C SER A 164 16.14 -31.37 17.02
N ASN A 165 15.69 -31.18 15.77
CA ASN A 165 14.75 -30.11 15.42
C ASN A 165 13.40 -30.28 16.13
N SER A 166 12.91 -31.51 16.27
CA SER A 166 11.67 -31.79 17.00
C SER A 166 11.82 -31.58 18.51
N ILE A 167 12.99 -31.90 19.08
CA ILE A 167 13.33 -31.60 20.47
C ILE A 167 13.34 -30.08 20.68
N ALA A 168 13.99 -29.34 19.78
CA ALA A 168 14.02 -27.89 19.81
C ALA A 168 12.61 -27.29 19.76
N ASN A 169 11.76 -27.74 18.84
CA ASN A 169 10.35 -27.32 18.76
C ASN A 169 9.57 -27.67 20.05
N THR A 170 9.86 -28.81 20.68
CA THR A 170 9.23 -29.23 21.95
C THR A 170 9.60 -28.28 23.08
N TYR A 171 10.90 -28.01 23.25
CA TYR A 171 11.39 -27.07 24.25
C TYR A 171 10.93 -25.64 23.99
N SER A 172 10.89 -25.20 22.72
CA SER A 172 10.41 -23.86 22.35
C SER A 172 8.94 -23.70 22.75
N GLN A 173 8.09 -24.66 22.38
CA GLN A 173 6.67 -24.63 22.76
C GLN A 173 6.46 -24.74 24.28
N ALA A 174 7.20 -25.62 24.97
CA ALA A 174 7.16 -25.71 26.41
C ALA A 174 7.58 -24.39 27.08
N GLY A 175 8.65 -23.77 26.58
CA GLY A 175 9.17 -22.49 27.04
C GLY A 175 8.19 -21.34 26.85
N ILE A 176 7.48 -21.30 25.72
CA ILE A 176 6.44 -20.30 25.46
C ILE A 176 5.26 -20.48 26.43
N ILE A 177 4.72 -21.69 26.55
CA ILE A 177 3.53 -21.95 27.37
C ILE A 177 3.84 -21.80 28.86
N LYS A 178 4.98 -22.33 29.33
CA LYS A 178 5.40 -22.26 30.73
C LYS A 178 6.10 -20.95 31.08
N LYS A 179 6.32 -20.06 30.10
CA LYS A 179 7.15 -18.85 30.23
C LYS A 179 8.54 -19.15 30.81
N SER A 180 9.13 -20.26 30.38
CA SER A 180 10.38 -20.81 30.90
C SER A 180 11.55 -20.43 30.00
N LYS A 181 12.40 -19.50 30.47
CA LYS A 181 13.62 -19.09 29.77
C LYS A 181 14.58 -20.27 29.55
N ILE A 182 14.72 -21.15 30.54
CA ILE A 182 15.61 -22.32 30.48
C ILE A 182 15.18 -23.24 29.32
N ASP A 183 13.88 -23.46 29.14
CA ASP A 183 13.40 -24.30 28.04
C ASP A 183 13.59 -23.60 26.69
N LEU A 184 13.42 -22.28 26.59
CA LEU A 184 13.73 -21.55 25.36
C LEU A 184 15.23 -21.61 25.01
N GLU A 185 16.13 -21.54 26.00
CA GLU A 185 17.58 -21.68 25.80
C GLU A 185 17.93 -23.10 25.33
N ARG A 186 17.34 -24.14 25.95
CA ARG A 186 17.46 -25.54 25.48
C ARG A 186 16.96 -25.72 24.05
N ALA A 187 15.92 -25.00 23.65
CA ALA A 187 15.44 -25.03 22.27
C ALA A 187 16.50 -24.49 21.29
N LEU A 188 17.12 -23.35 21.61
CA LEU A 188 18.19 -22.76 20.79
C LEU A 188 19.41 -23.69 20.66
N GLU A 189 19.81 -24.34 21.75
CA GLU A 189 20.88 -25.35 21.73
C GLU A 189 20.54 -26.50 20.78
N ASN A 190 19.32 -27.02 20.84
CA ASN A 190 18.90 -28.13 19.99
C ASN A 190 18.72 -27.72 18.51
N TYR A 191 18.30 -26.48 18.21
CA TYR A 191 18.34 -25.98 16.84
C TYR A 191 19.77 -25.88 16.31
N LYS A 192 20.72 -25.43 17.15
CA LYS A 192 22.15 -25.37 16.81
C LYS A 192 22.72 -26.77 16.56
N GLU A 193 22.32 -27.77 17.33
CA GLU A 193 22.68 -29.17 17.06
C GLU A 193 22.05 -29.68 15.76
N ALA A 194 20.76 -29.38 15.52
CA ALA A 194 20.08 -29.81 14.30
C ALA A 194 20.78 -29.29 13.04
N ILE A 195 21.14 -28.00 13.01
CA ILE A 195 21.69 -27.37 11.80
C ILE A 195 23.04 -27.97 11.35
N LYS A 196 23.79 -28.65 12.23
CA LYS A 196 25.03 -29.35 11.89
C LYS A 196 24.83 -30.47 10.86
N TYR A 197 23.61 -31.01 10.78
CA TYR A 197 23.26 -32.12 9.91
C TYR A 197 22.56 -31.67 8.62
N VAL A 198 22.37 -30.35 8.44
CA VAL A 198 21.68 -29.76 7.28
C VAL A 198 22.71 -29.43 6.21
N ASP A 199 22.41 -29.76 4.95
CA ASP A 199 23.20 -29.30 3.81
C ASP A 199 23.16 -27.77 3.76
N PRO A 200 24.30 -27.06 3.70
CA PRO A 200 24.32 -25.60 3.58
C PRO A 200 23.48 -25.04 2.42
N ASN A 201 23.24 -25.84 1.37
CA ASN A 201 22.43 -25.49 0.21
C ASN A 201 20.93 -25.85 0.35
N ASP A 202 20.53 -26.57 1.40
CA ASP A 202 19.13 -26.84 1.70
C ASP A 202 18.47 -25.59 2.32
N LEU A 203 18.08 -24.67 1.44
CA LEU A 203 17.42 -23.42 1.82
C LEU A 203 16.06 -23.64 2.50
N VAL A 204 15.36 -24.73 2.19
CA VAL A 204 14.03 -25.01 2.76
C VAL A 204 14.17 -25.32 4.24
N THR A 205 15.06 -26.24 4.57
CA THR A 205 15.32 -26.64 5.96
C THR A 205 15.97 -25.49 6.73
N LYS A 206 16.97 -24.83 6.14
CA LYS A 206 17.65 -23.69 6.75
C LYS A 206 16.69 -22.56 7.08
N GLY A 207 15.87 -22.12 6.14
CA GLY A 207 14.88 -21.06 6.37
C GLY A 207 13.88 -21.44 7.48
N THR A 208 13.42 -22.69 7.52
CA THR A 208 12.50 -23.17 8.56
C THR A 208 13.12 -23.13 9.95
N VAL A 209 14.35 -23.65 10.10
CA VAL A 209 15.05 -23.66 11.40
C VAL A 209 15.36 -22.24 11.87
N LEU A 210 15.84 -21.37 10.98
CA LEU A 210 16.14 -19.97 11.31
C LEU A 210 14.89 -19.20 11.75
N ASN A 211 13.76 -19.41 11.07
CA ASN A 211 12.49 -18.82 11.50
C ASN A 211 12.11 -19.27 12.92
N ASN A 212 12.23 -20.56 13.22
CA ASN A 212 11.87 -21.08 14.55
C ASN A 212 12.83 -20.62 15.66
N GLN A 213 14.12 -20.47 15.33
CA GLN A 213 15.08 -19.80 16.21
C GLN A 213 14.69 -18.34 16.45
N GLY A 214 14.26 -17.63 15.40
CA GLY A 214 13.74 -16.27 15.51
C GLY A 214 12.54 -16.18 16.46
N VAL A 215 11.57 -17.10 16.34
CA VAL A 215 10.42 -17.18 17.27
C VAL A 215 10.88 -17.41 18.70
N THR A 216 11.86 -18.30 18.90
CA THR A 216 12.39 -18.59 20.22
C THR A 216 13.10 -17.38 20.83
N TYR A 217 13.93 -16.67 20.07
CA TYR A 217 14.55 -15.42 20.51
C TYR A 217 13.52 -14.31 20.77
N PHE A 218 12.50 -14.19 19.94
CA PHE A 218 11.41 -13.23 20.15
C PHE A 218 10.78 -13.42 21.53
N HIS A 219 10.44 -14.66 21.90
CA HIS A 219 9.86 -14.94 23.22
C HIS A 219 10.85 -14.76 24.38
N ILE A 220 12.15 -15.09 24.21
CA ILE A 220 13.17 -14.76 25.22
C ILE A 220 13.24 -13.25 25.42
N GLY A 221 13.22 -12.49 24.34
CA GLY A 221 13.25 -11.03 24.36
C GLY A 221 12.02 -10.43 25.03
N GLN A 222 10.83 -10.98 24.77
CA GLN A 222 9.59 -10.62 25.47
C GLN A 222 9.69 -10.85 26.98
N LEU A 223 10.16 -12.03 27.40
CA LEU A 223 10.30 -12.37 28.82
C LEU A 223 11.31 -11.45 29.54
N ASN A 224 12.42 -11.15 28.87
CA ASN A 224 13.47 -10.29 29.44
C ASN A 224 13.19 -8.79 29.26
N LYS A 225 12.17 -8.43 28.47
CA LYS A 225 11.95 -7.06 27.97
C LYS A 225 13.21 -6.45 27.34
N ASP A 226 13.92 -7.25 26.53
CA ASP A 226 15.22 -6.89 25.97
C ASP A 226 15.18 -6.65 24.46
N THR A 227 15.40 -5.40 24.06
CA THR A 227 15.45 -4.99 22.65
C THR A 227 16.55 -5.69 21.86
N LEU A 228 17.72 -5.96 22.46
CA LEU A 228 18.83 -6.59 21.74
C LEU A 228 18.48 -8.03 21.32
N THR A 229 17.81 -8.77 22.19
CA THR A 229 17.32 -10.11 21.88
C THR A 229 16.21 -10.09 20.81
N MET A 230 15.30 -9.11 20.80
CA MET A 230 14.37 -8.97 19.67
C MET A 230 15.06 -8.62 18.35
N ILE A 231 16.12 -7.80 18.37
CA ILE A 231 16.90 -7.51 17.15
C ILE A 231 17.51 -8.81 16.60
N LYS A 232 18.04 -9.69 17.46
CA LYS A 232 18.50 -11.02 17.02
C LYS A 232 17.38 -11.85 16.39
N ALA A 233 16.16 -11.79 16.92
CA ALA A 233 15.00 -12.44 16.30
C ALA A 233 14.72 -11.89 14.90
N ILE A 234 14.74 -10.57 14.73
CA ILE A 234 14.55 -9.89 13.44
C ILE A 234 15.63 -10.31 12.44
N ASP A 235 16.88 -10.37 12.85
CA ASP A 235 17.99 -10.79 11.97
C ASP A 235 17.78 -12.22 11.47
N LEU A 236 17.38 -13.14 12.34
CA LEU A 236 17.06 -14.51 11.96
C LEU A 236 15.85 -14.60 11.02
N TYR A 237 14.80 -13.80 11.26
CA TYR A 237 13.67 -13.73 10.34
C TYR A 237 14.06 -13.17 8.97
N LYS A 238 14.98 -12.21 8.90
CA LYS A 238 15.49 -11.68 7.63
C LYS A 238 16.30 -12.72 6.86
N ILE A 239 17.17 -13.47 7.52
CA ILE A 239 17.92 -14.55 6.87
C ILE A 239 16.95 -15.66 6.40
N SER A 240 15.93 -15.98 7.20
CA SER A 240 14.85 -16.89 6.76
C SER A 240 14.13 -16.34 5.53
N LEU A 241 13.74 -15.06 5.55
CA LEU A 241 13.06 -14.38 4.45
C LEU A 241 13.86 -14.47 3.14
N GLU A 242 15.18 -14.27 3.19
CA GLU A 242 16.04 -14.43 2.01
C GLU A 242 16.01 -15.86 1.46
N CYS A 243 16.00 -16.88 2.33
CA CYS A 243 15.85 -18.26 1.90
C CYS A 243 14.50 -18.47 1.21
N ARG A 244 13.40 -17.95 1.79
CA ARG A 244 12.04 -18.06 1.25
C ARG A 244 11.89 -17.37 -0.11
N LEU A 245 12.49 -16.18 -0.27
CA LEU A 245 12.52 -15.46 -1.53
C LEU A 245 13.22 -16.26 -2.64
N LYS A 246 14.40 -16.84 -2.35
CA LYS A 246 15.14 -17.69 -3.31
C LYS A 246 14.36 -18.95 -3.73
N LEU A 247 13.51 -19.45 -2.82
CA LEU A 247 12.65 -20.60 -3.05
C LEU A 247 11.31 -20.25 -3.73
N ASN A 248 11.02 -18.97 -3.95
CA ASN A 248 9.69 -18.48 -4.35
C ASN A 248 8.55 -18.94 -3.40
N ASP A 249 8.87 -19.14 -2.12
CA ASP A 249 7.92 -19.55 -1.08
C ASP A 249 7.18 -18.32 -0.54
N SER A 250 6.11 -17.92 -1.24
CA SER A 250 5.32 -16.72 -0.90
C SER A 250 4.67 -16.82 0.48
N ALA A 251 4.25 -18.02 0.90
CA ALA A 251 3.68 -18.24 2.23
C ALA A 251 4.74 -18.01 3.32
N GLY A 252 5.96 -18.55 3.13
CA GLY A 252 7.08 -18.30 4.03
C GLY A 252 7.49 -16.82 4.09
N VAL A 253 7.47 -16.13 2.95
CA VAL A 253 7.72 -14.68 2.85
C VAL A 253 6.71 -13.88 3.69
N ALA A 254 5.41 -14.14 3.52
CA ALA A 254 4.36 -13.46 4.27
C ALA A 254 4.51 -13.68 5.78
N ASN A 255 4.76 -14.93 6.20
CA ASN A 255 5.00 -15.27 7.60
C ASN A 255 6.22 -14.55 8.18
N ASN A 256 7.33 -14.46 7.43
CA ASN A 256 8.52 -13.75 7.91
C ASN A 256 8.28 -12.25 8.07
N TYR A 257 7.55 -11.60 7.15
CA TYR A 257 7.16 -10.21 7.34
C TYR A 257 6.27 -10.01 8.57
N ASN A 258 5.28 -10.89 8.79
CA ASN A 258 4.43 -10.82 9.99
C ASN A 258 5.25 -10.97 11.30
N ASN A 259 6.21 -11.90 11.32
CA ASN A 259 7.09 -12.11 12.47
C ASN A 259 8.00 -10.91 12.74
N ILE A 260 8.55 -10.29 11.68
CA ILE A 260 9.34 -9.06 11.79
C ILE A 260 8.46 -7.90 12.31
N GLY A 261 7.23 -7.78 11.80
CA GLY A 261 6.27 -6.78 12.27
C GLY A 261 5.98 -6.90 13.76
N SER A 262 5.82 -8.13 14.25
CA SER A 262 5.60 -8.44 15.67
C SER A 262 6.82 -8.14 16.54
N ALA A 263 8.02 -8.45 16.06
CA ALA A 263 9.24 -8.09 16.77
C ALA A 263 9.41 -6.56 16.88
N TYR A 264 9.10 -5.80 15.84
CA TYR A 264 9.13 -4.34 15.93
C TYR A 264 8.03 -3.77 16.84
N HIS A 265 6.84 -4.38 16.84
CA HIS A 265 5.76 -3.99 17.76
C HIS A 265 6.21 -4.17 19.22
N GLU A 266 6.82 -5.29 19.54
CA GLU A 266 7.33 -5.58 20.88
C GLU A 266 8.47 -4.62 21.28
N ILE A 267 9.39 -4.31 20.37
CA ILE A 267 10.44 -3.33 20.64
C ILE A 267 9.81 -1.97 20.99
N TYR A 268 8.75 -1.56 20.28
CA TYR A 268 8.00 -0.36 20.64
C TYR A 268 7.38 -0.46 22.03
N GLN A 269 6.76 -1.60 22.40
CA GLN A 269 6.18 -1.78 23.74
C GLN A 269 7.21 -1.60 24.86
N ILE A 270 8.49 -1.92 24.59
CA ILE A 270 9.57 -1.85 25.59
C ILE A 270 10.20 -0.46 25.69
N ASN A 271 10.44 0.22 24.57
CA ASN A 271 11.20 1.48 24.57
C ASN A 271 10.41 2.71 24.09
N SER A 272 9.16 2.51 23.65
CA SER A 272 8.24 3.55 23.19
C SER A 272 8.77 4.43 22.04
N LYS A 273 9.78 3.99 21.28
CA LYS A 273 10.32 4.76 20.15
C LYS A 273 9.38 4.67 18.92
N PRO A 274 8.76 5.79 18.47
CA PRO A 274 7.71 5.77 17.45
C PRO A 274 8.14 5.20 16.09
N GLU A 275 9.42 5.25 15.74
CA GLU A 275 9.92 4.65 14.48
C GLU A 275 9.59 3.16 14.36
N TYR A 276 9.53 2.43 15.49
CA TYR A 276 9.26 0.99 15.47
C TYR A 276 7.80 0.66 15.25
N ILE A 277 6.85 1.52 15.67
CA ILE A 277 5.44 1.27 15.39
C ILE A 277 5.16 1.37 13.88
N HIS A 278 5.80 2.32 13.19
CA HIS A 278 5.68 2.44 11.73
C HIS A 278 6.33 1.26 11.00
N LYS A 279 7.51 0.81 11.44
CA LYS A 279 8.14 -0.41 10.90
C LYS A 279 7.26 -1.64 11.10
N SER A 280 6.64 -1.78 12.26
CA SER A 280 5.71 -2.87 12.57
C SER A 280 4.53 -2.92 11.60
N ILE A 281 3.80 -1.80 11.49
CA ILE A 281 2.63 -1.66 10.61
C ILE A 281 2.99 -1.92 9.15
N SER A 282 4.12 -1.39 8.66
CA SER A 282 4.58 -1.60 7.28
C SER A 282 4.89 -3.07 6.97
N ASN A 283 5.47 -3.80 7.92
CA ASN A 283 5.75 -5.23 7.74
C ASN A 283 4.46 -6.07 7.75
N TYR A 284 3.50 -5.74 8.61
CA TYR A 284 2.19 -6.39 8.59
C TYR A 284 1.43 -6.15 7.29
N GLU A 285 1.49 -4.94 6.74
CA GLU A 285 0.86 -4.61 5.47
C GLU A 285 1.45 -5.43 4.30
N LEU A 286 2.78 -5.61 4.27
CA LEU A 286 3.43 -6.50 3.31
C LEU A 286 3.02 -7.96 3.49
N ALA A 287 2.94 -8.43 4.74
CA ALA A 287 2.51 -9.80 5.04
C ALA A 287 1.09 -10.08 4.56
N ILE A 288 0.16 -9.16 4.84
CA ILE A 288 -1.24 -9.23 4.42
C ILE A 288 -1.35 -9.19 2.90
N ALA A 289 -0.70 -8.23 2.22
CA ALA A 289 -0.79 -8.10 0.77
C ALA A 289 -0.31 -9.36 0.03
N ILE A 290 0.74 -10.01 0.54
CA ILE A 290 1.23 -11.28 -0.02
C ILE A 290 0.28 -12.42 0.32
N GLY A 291 -0.20 -12.49 1.57
CA GLY A 291 -1.12 -13.52 2.04
C GLY A 291 -2.45 -13.53 1.29
N GLU A 292 -3.07 -12.36 1.10
CA GLU A 292 -4.30 -12.19 0.32
C GLU A 292 -4.10 -12.63 -1.14
N LYS A 293 -2.98 -12.22 -1.75
CA LYS A 293 -2.67 -12.55 -3.16
C LYS A 293 -2.56 -14.06 -3.40
N ILE A 294 -2.10 -14.83 -2.41
CA ILE A 294 -1.97 -16.30 -2.52
C ILE A 294 -3.11 -17.05 -1.85
N GLU A 295 -4.15 -16.35 -1.37
CA GLU A 295 -5.27 -16.91 -0.62
C GLU A 295 -4.79 -17.77 0.57
N LEU A 296 -3.82 -17.26 1.33
CA LEU A 296 -3.25 -17.97 2.47
C LEU A 296 -4.33 -18.17 3.56
N PRO A 297 -4.69 -19.41 3.94
CA PRO A 297 -5.77 -19.67 4.89
C PRO A 297 -5.58 -18.96 6.24
N GLU A 298 -4.34 -18.84 6.70
CA GLU A 298 -4.00 -18.25 8.00
C GLU A 298 -3.78 -16.73 7.97
N VAL A 299 -4.06 -16.06 6.83
CA VAL A 299 -3.85 -14.61 6.67
C VAL A 299 -4.59 -13.78 7.73
N TYR A 300 -5.69 -14.31 8.27
CA TYR A 300 -6.46 -13.63 9.30
C TYR A 300 -5.69 -13.38 10.61
N THR A 301 -4.70 -14.22 10.90
CA THR A 301 -3.80 -14.02 12.05
C THR A 301 -2.94 -12.76 11.88
N PHE A 302 -2.65 -12.35 10.63
CA PHE A 302 -1.91 -11.13 10.33
C PHE A 302 -2.77 -9.88 10.51
N TYR A 303 -4.09 -9.96 10.22
CA TYR A 303 -5.01 -8.85 10.49
C TYR A 303 -5.11 -8.53 11.98
N ALA A 304 -5.08 -9.53 12.86
CA ALA A 304 -5.09 -9.31 14.31
C ALA A 304 -3.84 -8.52 14.75
N ASN A 305 -2.66 -8.90 14.26
CA ASN A 305 -1.41 -8.20 14.56
C ASN A 305 -1.40 -6.78 13.97
N TYR A 306 -1.88 -6.62 12.74
CA TYR A 306 -2.01 -5.32 12.09
C TYR A 306 -2.96 -4.38 12.85
N ALA A 307 -4.07 -4.92 13.33
CA ALA A 307 -5.01 -4.21 14.17
C ALA A 307 -4.39 -3.79 15.52
N GLY A 308 -3.59 -4.66 16.14
CA GLY A 308 -2.81 -4.33 17.34
C GLY A 308 -1.83 -3.17 17.11
N GLY A 309 -1.19 -3.12 15.94
CA GLY A 309 -0.36 -2.01 15.50
C GLY A 309 -1.13 -0.68 15.43
N TYR A 310 -2.30 -0.67 14.79
CA TYR A 310 -3.15 0.53 14.73
C TYR A 310 -3.77 0.92 16.08
N SER A 311 -4.10 -0.05 16.93
CA SER A 311 -4.59 0.20 18.29
C SER A 311 -3.51 0.94 19.11
N THR A 312 -2.27 0.52 18.96
CA THR A 312 -1.11 1.20 19.56
C THR A 312 -0.90 2.59 18.97
N LEU A 313 -1.05 2.75 17.66
CA LEU A 313 -0.93 4.06 17.01
C LEU A 313 -2.04 5.02 17.46
N PHE A 314 -3.26 4.53 17.68
CA PHE A 314 -4.32 5.29 18.32
C PHE A 314 -3.94 5.68 19.76
N ASP A 315 -3.38 4.77 20.55
CA ASP A 315 -2.97 5.07 21.91
C ASP A 315 -1.95 6.24 21.96
N ILE A 316 -1.08 6.36 20.94
CA ILE A 316 -0.11 7.45 20.77
C ILE A 316 -0.79 8.75 20.30
N THR A 317 -1.52 8.70 19.18
CA THR A 317 -1.95 9.92 18.47
C THR A 317 -3.34 10.41 18.87
N LYS A 318 -4.14 9.55 19.49
CA LYS A 318 -5.59 9.73 19.74
C LYS A 318 -6.41 9.99 18.47
N ASP A 319 -5.87 9.70 17.30
CA ASP A 319 -6.58 9.82 16.03
C ASP A 319 -7.58 8.67 15.87
N LYS A 320 -8.88 9.00 15.92
CA LYS A 320 -9.99 8.05 15.75
C LYS A 320 -9.90 7.24 14.46
N LYS A 321 -9.24 7.73 13.41
CA LYS A 321 -8.99 6.97 12.18
C LYS A 321 -8.17 5.70 12.42
N HIS A 322 -7.21 5.73 13.34
CA HIS A 322 -6.44 4.54 13.71
C HIS A 322 -7.27 3.56 14.53
N ALA A 323 -8.09 4.04 15.45
CA ALA A 323 -9.02 3.17 16.18
C ALA A 323 -10.04 2.50 15.25
N GLN A 324 -10.54 3.21 14.24
CA GLN A 324 -11.42 2.65 13.20
C GLN A 324 -10.71 1.57 12.37
N LYS A 325 -9.45 1.79 11.97
CA LYS A 325 -8.66 0.77 11.28
C LYS A 325 -8.40 -0.45 12.16
N ALA A 326 -8.01 -0.25 13.42
CA ALA A 326 -7.83 -1.33 14.39
C ALA A 326 -9.11 -2.15 14.52
N LEU A 327 -10.26 -1.48 14.67
CA LEU A 327 -11.56 -2.14 14.78
C LEU A 327 -11.85 -2.99 13.53
N LYS A 328 -11.74 -2.39 12.33
CA LYS A 328 -11.99 -3.08 11.06
C LYS A 328 -11.20 -4.39 10.95
N TYR A 329 -9.88 -4.33 11.12
CA TYR A 329 -9.03 -5.50 10.94
C TYR A 329 -9.18 -6.52 12.06
N MET A 330 -9.41 -6.09 13.30
CA MET A 330 -9.67 -7.02 14.40
C MET A 330 -11.00 -7.76 14.22
N MET A 331 -12.02 -7.09 13.68
CA MET A 331 -13.30 -7.70 13.33
C MET A 331 -13.16 -8.75 12.23
N ILE A 332 -12.35 -8.47 11.19
CA ILE A 332 -12.04 -9.47 10.14
C ILE A 332 -11.34 -10.67 10.77
N ALA A 333 -10.31 -10.43 11.60
CA ALA A 333 -9.57 -11.49 12.27
C ALA A 333 -10.48 -12.38 13.15
N PHE A 334 -11.38 -11.76 13.92
CA PHE A 334 -12.34 -12.47 14.76
C PHE A 334 -13.28 -13.36 13.92
N SER A 335 -13.87 -12.82 12.86
CA SER A 335 -14.77 -13.57 11.98
C SER A 335 -14.11 -14.77 11.33
N GLU A 336 -12.94 -14.56 10.73
CA GLU A 336 -12.20 -15.64 10.08
C GLU A 336 -11.77 -16.70 11.10
N SER A 337 -11.40 -16.30 12.32
CA SER A 337 -11.10 -17.27 13.39
C SER A 337 -12.32 -18.10 13.81
N ILE A 338 -13.54 -17.57 13.70
CA ILE A 338 -14.79 -18.35 13.88
C ILE A 338 -14.94 -19.36 12.74
N ASN A 339 -14.84 -18.89 11.48
CA ASN A 339 -14.97 -19.75 10.30
C ASN A 339 -13.96 -20.90 10.29
N ASN A 340 -12.75 -20.65 10.80
CA ASN A 340 -11.68 -21.63 10.89
C ASN A 340 -11.71 -22.50 12.17
N ASN A 341 -12.69 -22.30 13.07
CA ASN A 341 -12.74 -22.93 14.39
C ASN A 341 -11.45 -22.74 15.22
N ASP A 342 -10.79 -21.60 15.06
CA ASP A 342 -9.58 -21.26 15.80
C ASP A 342 -9.92 -20.51 17.09
N THR A 343 -10.24 -21.27 18.14
CA THR A 343 -10.63 -20.72 19.45
C THR A 343 -9.55 -19.82 20.06
N TYR A 344 -8.27 -20.10 19.81
CA TYR A 344 -7.17 -19.29 20.33
C TYR A 344 -7.16 -17.88 19.70
N ASN A 345 -7.30 -17.79 18.38
CA ASN A 345 -7.38 -16.50 17.71
C ASN A 345 -8.72 -15.80 17.94
N GLN A 346 -9.83 -16.52 18.16
CA GLN A 346 -11.09 -15.93 18.62
C GLN A 346 -10.91 -15.24 19.99
N MET A 347 -10.23 -15.90 20.93
CA MET A 347 -9.95 -15.36 22.27
C MET A 347 -9.08 -14.09 22.19
N ASN A 348 -8.03 -14.09 21.38
CA ASN A 348 -7.14 -12.93 21.23
C ASN A 348 -7.82 -11.77 20.50
N ALA A 349 -8.58 -12.05 19.44
CA ALA A 349 -9.27 -11.02 18.69
C ALA A 349 -10.42 -10.40 19.50
N SER A 350 -11.12 -11.17 20.34
CA SER A 350 -12.14 -10.64 21.26
C SER A 350 -11.54 -9.70 22.32
N ASP A 351 -10.37 -10.01 22.89
CA ASP A 351 -9.66 -9.07 23.78
C ASP A 351 -9.28 -7.77 23.05
N GLY A 352 -8.74 -7.91 21.83
CA GLY A 352 -8.41 -6.79 20.96
C GLY A 352 -9.62 -5.91 20.63
N LEU A 353 -10.78 -6.52 20.37
CA LEU A 353 -12.03 -5.82 20.13
C LEU A 353 -12.51 -5.10 21.40
N ALA A 354 -12.47 -5.76 22.55
CA ALA A 354 -12.84 -5.14 23.83
C ALA A 354 -12.05 -3.85 24.08
N LYS A 355 -10.72 -3.92 23.95
CA LYS A 355 -9.84 -2.75 24.08
C LYS A 355 -10.18 -1.67 23.05
N THR A 356 -10.39 -2.04 21.79
CA THR A 356 -10.66 -1.08 20.71
C THR A 356 -12.01 -0.38 20.85
N PHE A 357 -13.06 -1.11 21.25
CA PHE A 357 -14.37 -0.53 21.55
C PHE A 357 -14.33 0.41 22.76
N SER A 358 -13.59 0.04 23.81
CA SER A 358 -13.36 0.92 24.97
C SER A 358 -12.67 2.21 24.54
N ASN A 359 -11.63 2.11 23.70
CA ASN A 359 -10.90 3.25 23.15
C ASN A 359 -11.78 4.19 22.30
N LEU A 360 -12.83 3.65 21.67
CA LEU A 360 -13.82 4.42 20.91
C LEU A 360 -14.98 4.97 21.78
N GLY A 361 -14.99 4.69 23.08
CA GLY A 361 -16.06 5.09 24.01
C GLY A 361 -17.33 4.22 23.90
N LYS A 362 -17.28 3.08 23.21
CA LYS A 362 -18.39 2.13 23.06
C LYS A 362 -18.34 1.08 24.18
N ASN A 363 -18.65 1.50 25.40
CA ASN A 363 -18.47 0.67 26.59
C ASN A 363 -19.31 -0.61 26.59
N ASP A 364 -20.55 -0.57 26.08
CA ASP A 364 -21.42 -1.76 26.01
C ASP A 364 -20.80 -2.85 25.13
N SER A 365 -20.30 -2.47 23.96
CA SER A 365 -19.57 -3.38 23.07
C SER A 365 -18.27 -3.87 23.72
N ALA A 366 -17.53 -2.99 24.40
CA ALA A 366 -16.29 -3.36 25.07
C ALA A 366 -16.51 -4.45 26.14
N VAL A 367 -17.51 -4.27 27.01
CA VAL A 367 -17.90 -5.25 28.03
C VAL A 367 -18.32 -6.56 27.38
N LYS A 368 -19.12 -6.52 26.31
CA LYS A 368 -19.53 -7.71 25.56
C LYS A 368 -18.32 -8.50 25.04
N TYR A 369 -17.39 -7.87 24.34
CA TYR A 369 -16.22 -8.56 23.81
C TYR A 369 -15.25 -9.04 24.91
N TYR A 370 -15.21 -8.34 26.05
CA TYR A 370 -14.48 -8.80 27.22
C TYR A 370 -15.10 -10.07 27.83
N GLN A 371 -16.43 -10.16 27.91
CA GLN A 371 -17.13 -11.37 28.36
C GLN A 371 -16.88 -12.56 27.41
N ILE A 372 -16.85 -12.31 26.10
CA ILE A 372 -16.52 -13.32 25.10
C ILE A 372 -15.09 -13.83 25.31
N HIS A 373 -14.13 -12.92 25.49
CA HIS A 373 -12.75 -13.28 25.78
C HIS A 373 -12.64 -14.20 27.01
N ILE A 374 -13.33 -13.87 28.09
CA ILE A 374 -13.37 -14.70 29.32
C ILE A 374 -13.95 -16.08 29.03
N ALA A 375 -15.11 -16.15 28.36
CA ALA A 375 -15.74 -17.43 28.04
C ALA A 375 -14.87 -18.32 27.14
N LEU A 376 -14.18 -17.73 26.15
CA LEU A 376 -13.28 -18.45 25.26
C LEU A 376 -12.00 -18.90 25.98
N LYS A 377 -11.47 -18.08 26.89
CA LYS A 377 -10.34 -18.45 27.74
C LYS A 377 -10.68 -19.64 28.63
N ASP A 378 -11.87 -19.66 29.21
CA ASP A 378 -12.38 -20.80 29.98
C ASP A 378 -12.63 -22.01 29.07
N THR A 379 -13.09 -21.81 27.83
CA THR A 379 -13.31 -22.90 26.85
C THR A 379 -11.99 -23.54 26.39
N ILE A 380 -10.92 -22.76 26.24
CA ILE A 380 -9.57 -23.28 25.99
C ILE A 380 -9.08 -24.13 27.19
N LEU A 381 -9.59 -23.85 28.40
CA LEU A 381 -9.31 -24.61 29.61
C LEU A 381 -10.28 -25.80 29.83
N SER A 382 -11.50 -25.75 29.29
CA SER A 382 -12.53 -26.80 29.34
C SER A 382 -13.35 -26.84 28.04
N ALA A 383 -13.10 -27.84 27.21
CA ALA A 383 -13.49 -27.91 25.81
C ALA A 383 -15.00 -28.15 25.52
N GLU A 384 -15.91 -27.25 25.90
CA GLU A 384 -17.36 -27.54 25.77
C GLU A 384 -18.32 -26.47 25.22
N ASN A 385 -17.92 -25.30 24.74
CA ASN A 385 -18.90 -24.29 24.28
C ASN A 385 -18.82 -23.90 22.79
N LYS A 386 -19.35 -24.78 21.93
CA LYS A 386 -19.53 -24.51 20.48
C LYS A 386 -20.73 -23.59 20.17
N GLN A 387 -21.77 -23.63 21.00
CA GLN A 387 -23.03 -22.93 20.76
C GLN A 387 -22.95 -21.41 21.00
N VAL A 388 -22.08 -20.99 21.92
CA VAL A 388 -21.77 -19.57 22.16
C VAL A 388 -21.13 -18.92 20.92
N ALA A 389 -20.25 -19.64 20.21
CA ALA A 389 -19.59 -19.13 19.01
C ALA A 389 -20.56 -18.89 17.83
N GLU A 390 -21.60 -19.72 17.69
CA GLU A 390 -22.58 -19.64 16.60
C GLU A 390 -23.57 -18.47 16.81
N ASP A 391 -24.10 -18.27 18.02
CA ASP A 391 -24.93 -17.11 18.37
C ASP A 391 -24.14 -15.78 18.26
N LEU A 392 -22.83 -15.84 18.49
CA LEU A 392 -21.91 -14.70 18.37
C LEU A 392 -21.62 -14.32 16.92
N ALA A 393 -21.54 -15.28 16.00
CA ALA A 393 -21.35 -15.02 14.57
C ALA A 393 -22.52 -14.22 13.98
N MET A 394 -23.76 -14.55 14.38
CA MET A 394 -24.97 -13.84 13.95
C MET A 394 -25.00 -12.39 14.44
N LYS A 395 -24.51 -12.14 15.67
CA LYS A 395 -24.48 -10.79 16.27
C LYS A 395 -23.29 -9.96 15.80
N TYR A 396 -22.17 -10.60 15.47
CA TYR A 396 -21.03 -10.00 14.77
C TYR A 396 -21.45 -9.38 13.43
N GLU A 397 -22.29 -10.08 12.66
CA GLU A 397 -22.73 -9.59 11.34
C GLU A 397 -23.48 -8.25 11.45
N THR A 398 -24.20 -8.05 12.56
CA THR A 398 -24.90 -6.79 12.85
C THR A 398 -23.90 -5.67 13.19
N ASP A 399 -22.96 -5.92 14.10
CA ASP A 399 -21.92 -4.96 14.50
C ASP A 399 -21.02 -4.58 13.29
N LEU A 400 -20.74 -5.55 12.40
CA LEU A 400 -19.95 -5.36 11.19
C LEU A 400 -20.70 -4.46 10.19
N LYS A 401 -21.98 -4.76 9.91
CA LYS A 401 -22.83 -3.94 9.03
C LYS A 401 -22.98 -2.52 9.54
N GLU A 402 -23.09 -2.34 10.85
CA GLU A 402 -23.15 -1.00 11.45
C GLU A 402 -21.81 -0.25 11.29
N THR A 403 -20.69 -0.95 11.49
CA THR A 403 -19.34 -0.38 11.34
C THR A 403 -19.04 -0.03 9.88
N GLU A 404 -19.41 -0.90 8.95
CA GLU A 404 -19.26 -0.70 7.52
C GLU A 404 -20.12 0.47 7.03
N ASN A 405 -21.39 0.55 7.45
CA ASN A 405 -22.25 1.71 7.18
C ASN A 405 -21.65 3.01 7.72
N ASN A 406 -21.12 2.98 8.95
CA ASN A 406 -20.47 4.16 9.53
C ASN A 406 -19.18 4.54 8.77
N SER A 407 -18.38 3.56 8.33
CA SER A 407 -17.19 3.80 7.52
C SER A 407 -17.55 4.39 6.16
N LEU A 408 -18.55 3.82 5.48
CA LEU A 408 -19.06 4.32 4.20
C LEU A 408 -19.62 5.74 4.34
N LYS A 409 -20.35 6.02 5.43
CA LYS A 409 -20.86 7.36 5.73
C LYS A 409 -19.73 8.37 5.95
N ASN A 410 -18.68 7.98 6.68
CA ASN A 410 -17.50 8.84 6.88
C ASN A 410 -16.73 9.07 5.58
N GLU A 411 -16.57 8.04 4.73
CA GLU A 411 -15.97 8.20 3.40
C GLU A 411 -16.80 9.10 2.48
N ALA A 412 -18.13 9.02 2.56
CA ALA A 412 -19.04 9.90 1.84
C ALA A 412 -18.89 11.35 2.30
N VAL A 413 -18.84 11.60 3.61
CA VAL A 413 -18.60 12.95 4.18
C VAL A 413 -17.24 13.50 3.73
N LEU A 414 -16.19 12.68 3.75
CA LEU A 414 -14.86 13.07 3.24
C LEU A 414 -14.91 13.39 1.74
N ARG A 415 -15.64 12.61 0.93
CA ARG A 415 -15.85 12.91 -0.48
C ARG A 415 -16.60 14.22 -0.69
N GLU A 416 -17.64 14.49 0.09
CA GLU A 416 -18.37 15.75 0.04
C GLU A 416 -17.48 16.93 0.40
N GLU A 417 -16.63 16.81 1.43
CA GLU A 417 -15.67 17.85 1.80
C GLU A 417 -14.65 18.13 0.69
N VAL A 418 -14.12 17.08 0.04
CA VAL A 418 -13.22 17.19 -1.10
C VAL A 418 -13.91 17.83 -2.31
N ILE A 419 -15.16 17.45 -2.59
CA ILE A 419 -15.97 18.02 -3.68
C ILE A 419 -16.26 19.50 -3.39
N SER A 420 -16.61 19.84 -2.15
CA SER A 420 -16.84 21.22 -1.71
C SER A 420 -15.59 22.09 -1.91
N LYS A 421 -14.42 21.63 -1.46
CA LYS A 421 -13.14 22.32 -1.70
C LYS A 421 -12.86 22.54 -3.19
N LYS A 422 -13.07 21.51 -4.03
CA LYS A 422 -12.92 21.64 -5.49
C LYS A 422 -13.89 22.65 -6.08
N SER A 423 -15.15 22.68 -5.64
CA SER A 423 -16.16 23.64 -6.10
C SER A 423 -15.76 25.08 -5.75
N THR A 424 -15.27 25.32 -4.52
CA THR A 424 -14.77 26.65 -4.12
C THR A 424 -13.59 27.09 -4.97
N THR A 425 -12.63 26.20 -5.24
CA THR A 425 -11.48 26.50 -6.12
C THR A 425 -11.92 26.83 -7.55
N ILE A 426 -12.85 26.07 -8.12
CA ILE A 426 -13.38 26.31 -9.48
C ILE A 426 -14.13 27.65 -9.54
N ASN A 427 -14.97 27.97 -8.54
CA ASN A 427 -15.70 29.23 -8.50
C ASN A 427 -14.76 30.45 -8.41
N LEU A 428 -13.68 30.35 -7.62
CA LEU A 428 -12.65 31.39 -7.56
C LEU A 428 -11.95 31.58 -8.91
N MET A 429 -11.65 30.49 -9.63
CA MET A 429 -11.08 30.58 -10.98
C MET A 429 -12.03 31.28 -11.96
N ILE A 430 -13.33 30.95 -11.92
CA ILE A 430 -14.35 31.57 -12.79
C ILE A 430 -14.45 33.08 -12.51
N ILE A 431 -14.54 33.48 -11.24
CA ILE A 431 -14.59 34.90 -10.86
C ILE A 431 -13.32 35.62 -11.35
N GLY A 432 -12.15 35.01 -11.16
CA GLY A 432 -10.88 35.54 -11.67
C GLY A 432 -10.88 35.72 -13.20
N SER A 433 -11.39 34.74 -13.95
CA SER A 433 -11.52 34.82 -15.40
C SER A 433 -12.47 35.93 -15.86
N ILE A 434 -13.60 36.12 -15.18
CA ILE A 434 -14.56 37.19 -15.49
C ILE A 434 -13.93 38.58 -15.24
N LEU A 435 -13.22 38.75 -14.11
CA LEU A 435 -12.52 39.99 -13.81
C LEU A 435 -11.42 40.29 -14.84
N LEU A 436 -10.65 39.27 -15.24
CA LEU A 436 -9.63 39.42 -16.27
C LEU A 436 -10.23 39.83 -17.61
N LEU A 437 -11.34 39.20 -18.02
CA LEU A 437 -12.05 39.54 -19.25
C LEU A 437 -12.59 40.98 -19.21
N GLY A 438 -13.17 41.38 -18.08
CA GLY A 438 -13.62 42.75 -17.85
C GLY A 438 -12.49 43.77 -17.95
N MET A 439 -11.31 43.45 -17.40
CA MET A 439 -10.12 44.30 -17.51
C MET A 439 -9.65 44.44 -18.96
N ILE A 440 -9.65 43.35 -19.74
CA ILE A 440 -9.30 43.38 -21.17
C ILE A 440 -10.27 44.27 -21.96
N VAL A 441 -11.58 44.14 -21.71
CA VAL A 441 -12.62 44.96 -22.36
C VAL A 441 -12.45 46.44 -22.00
N LEU A 442 -12.18 46.76 -20.72
CA LEU A 442 -11.93 48.13 -20.28
C LEU A 442 -10.70 48.74 -20.95
N VAL A 443 -9.60 47.99 -21.04
CA VAL A 443 -8.39 48.42 -21.76
C VAL A 443 -8.69 48.66 -23.24
N PHE A 444 -9.48 47.79 -23.88
CA PHE A 444 -9.87 47.94 -25.28
C PHE A 444 -10.72 49.19 -25.52
N ILE A 445 -11.72 49.45 -24.68
CA ILE A 445 -12.57 50.66 -24.76
C ILE A 445 -11.72 51.91 -24.53
N SER A 446 -10.82 51.89 -23.54
CA SER A 446 -9.91 53.01 -23.27
C SER A 446 -9.00 53.30 -24.48
N ARG A 447 -8.41 52.27 -25.09
CA ARG A 447 -7.62 52.41 -26.31
C ARG A 447 -8.42 53.01 -27.47
N GLN A 448 -9.66 52.56 -27.69
CA GLN A 448 -10.52 53.14 -28.73
C GLN A 448 -10.81 54.63 -28.47
N LYS A 449 -11.12 55.02 -27.23
CA LYS A 449 -11.36 56.42 -26.87
C LYS A 449 -10.11 57.27 -27.10
N ILE A 450 -8.94 56.80 -26.68
CA ILE A 450 -7.65 57.48 -26.89
C ILE A 450 -7.36 57.64 -28.39
N ASN A 451 -7.59 56.61 -29.20
CA ASN A 451 -7.35 56.70 -30.64
C ASN A 451 -8.28 57.70 -31.34
N LYS A 452 -9.58 57.72 -30.98
CA LYS A 452 -10.52 58.73 -31.50
C LYS A 452 -10.13 60.15 -31.08
N ALA A 453 -9.73 60.33 -29.82
CA ALA A 453 -9.25 61.61 -29.32
C ALA A 453 -8.00 62.08 -30.09
N ARG A 454 -7.02 61.20 -30.29
CA ARG A 454 -5.82 61.49 -31.09
C ARG A 454 -6.14 61.93 -32.51
N GLN A 455 -7.01 61.20 -33.21
CA GLN A 455 -7.44 61.56 -34.57
C GLN A 455 -8.12 62.93 -34.62
N LEU A 456 -8.95 63.25 -33.63
CA LEU A 456 -9.60 64.56 -33.55
C LEU A 456 -8.58 65.68 -33.30
N THR A 457 -7.65 65.47 -32.37
CA THR A 457 -6.57 66.42 -32.08
C THR A 457 -5.68 66.64 -33.29
N GLU A 458 -5.37 65.60 -34.07
CA GLU A 458 -4.56 65.68 -35.27
C GLU A 458 -5.27 66.45 -36.39
N LYS A 459 -6.59 66.24 -36.56
CA LYS A 459 -7.42 67.05 -37.47
C LYS A 459 -7.47 68.52 -37.04
N GLN A 460 -7.66 68.79 -35.75
CA GLN A 460 -7.65 70.17 -35.24
C GLN A 460 -6.30 70.83 -35.46
N LYS A 461 -5.21 70.10 -35.25
CA LYS A 461 -3.84 70.58 -35.52
C LYS A 461 -3.66 70.96 -36.99
N HIS A 462 -4.09 70.11 -37.93
CA HIS A 462 -4.03 70.42 -39.36
C HIS A 462 -4.82 71.68 -39.72
N ILE A 463 -6.05 71.82 -39.21
CA ILE A 463 -6.88 73.01 -39.46
C ILE A 463 -6.20 74.28 -38.91
N ILE A 464 -5.59 74.19 -37.71
CA ILE A 464 -4.86 75.30 -37.11
C ILE A 464 -3.63 75.66 -37.95
N GLU A 465 -2.87 74.67 -38.44
CA GLU A 465 -1.70 74.89 -39.29
C GLU A 465 -2.09 75.55 -40.62
N ASP A 466 -3.16 75.09 -41.27
CA ASP A 466 -3.68 75.68 -42.51
C ASP A 466 -4.17 77.11 -42.28
N LYS A 467 -4.93 77.35 -41.20
CA LYS A 467 -5.41 78.70 -40.84
C LYS A 467 -4.26 79.65 -40.52
N ASN A 468 -3.25 79.17 -39.81
CA ASN A 468 -2.08 79.98 -39.50
C ASN A 468 -1.30 80.33 -40.77
N LYS A 469 -1.19 79.40 -41.73
CA LYS A 469 -0.59 79.66 -43.04
C LYS A 469 -1.38 80.72 -43.83
N GLU A 470 -2.71 80.58 -43.91
CA GLU A 470 -3.58 81.58 -44.56
C GLU A 470 -3.43 82.98 -43.94
N ILE A 471 -3.36 83.05 -42.60
CA ILE A 471 -3.14 84.30 -41.87
C ILE A 471 -1.76 84.89 -42.23
N ILE A 472 -0.70 84.08 -42.20
CA ILE A 472 0.65 84.53 -42.56
C ILE A 472 0.70 85.03 -44.01
N ASP A 473 0.09 84.30 -44.95
CA ASP A 473 0.02 84.70 -46.36
C ASP A 473 -0.75 86.02 -46.53
N SER A 474 -1.85 86.21 -45.78
CA SER A 474 -2.63 87.46 -45.78
C SER A 474 -1.84 88.63 -45.19
N ILE A 475 -1.08 88.41 -44.12
CA ILE A 475 -0.22 89.42 -43.51
C ILE A 475 0.94 89.77 -44.47
N ASN A 476 1.55 88.78 -45.13
CA ASN A 476 2.57 89.01 -46.16
C ASN A 476 2.02 89.76 -47.37
N TYR A 477 0.77 89.50 -47.76
CA TYR A 477 0.11 90.26 -48.81
C TYR A 477 -0.11 91.72 -48.39
N ALA A 478 -0.58 91.97 -47.17
CA ALA A 478 -0.72 93.32 -46.62
C ALA A 478 0.64 94.05 -46.58
N LYS A 479 1.73 93.35 -46.25
CA LYS A 479 3.09 93.90 -46.34
C LYS A 479 3.44 94.33 -47.76
N ARG A 480 3.18 93.49 -48.76
CA ARG A 480 3.44 93.85 -50.17
C ARG A 480 2.67 95.10 -50.60
N LEU A 481 1.41 95.23 -50.16
CA LEU A 481 0.63 96.44 -50.41
C LEU A 481 1.21 97.66 -49.69
N GLN A 482 1.63 97.50 -48.44
CA GLN A 482 2.28 98.56 -47.68
C GLN A 482 3.59 99.02 -48.35
N ASP A 483 4.46 98.08 -48.71
CA ASP A 483 5.73 98.37 -49.40
C ASP A 483 5.51 99.08 -50.75
N ALA A 484 4.41 98.78 -51.46
CA ALA A 484 4.05 99.42 -52.72
C ALA A 484 3.44 100.83 -52.55
N ALA A 485 2.77 101.10 -51.43
CA ALA A 485 2.16 102.40 -51.14
C ALA A 485 3.18 103.41 -50.60
N ILE A 486 4.21 102.95 -49.91
CA ILE A 486 5.27 103.80 -49.36
C ILE A 486 6.18 104.28 -50.51
N PRO A 487 6.49 105.59 -50.61
CA PRO A 487 7.36 106.09 -51.66
C PRO A 487 8.76 105.49 -51.55
N SER A 488 9.35 105.15 -52.69
CA SER A 488 10.70 104.58 -52.72
C SER A 488 11.71 105.59 -52.13
N PRO A 489 12.76 105.11 -51.43
CA PRO A 489 13.79 105.98 -50.87
C PRO A 489 14.46 106.88 -51.93
N GLU A 490 14.51 106.44 -53.20
CA GLU A 490 15.03 107.21 -54.33
C GLU A 490 14.10 108.36 -54.70
N TYR A 491 12.78 108.10 -54.77
CA TYR A 491 11.79 109.15 -55.01
C TYR A 491 11.81 110.19 -53.89
N PHE A 492 11.90 109.74 -52.64
CA PHE A 492 11.98 110.64 -51.49
C PHE A 492 13.22 111.55 -51.55
N ARG A 493 14.40 110.98 -51.83
CA ARG A 493 15.65 111.74 -51.98
C ARG A 493 15.65 112.67 -53.20
N SER A 494 14.92 112.34 -54.26
CA SER A 494 14.78 113.24 -55.42
C SER A 494 14.07 114.55 -55.07
N LEU A 495 13.20 114.53 -54.06
CA LEU A 495 12.44 115.70 -53.60
C LEU A 495 13.13 116.42 -52.43
N LEU A 496 13.82 115.68 -51.56
CA LEU A 496 14.60 116.22 -50.44
C LEU A 496 16.00 115.56 -50.42
N PRO A 497 16.99 116.12 -51.14
CA PRO A 497 18.31 115.49 -51.30
C PRO A 497 19.07 115.31 -49.97
N ASP A 498 19.01 116.30 -49.09
CA ASP A 498 19.65 116.29 -47.76
C ASP A 498 18.72 115.72 -46.68
N SER A 499 18.18 114.51 -46.90
CA SER A 499 17.29 113.81 -45.96
C SER A 499 17.57 112.31 -45.86
N PHE A 500 17.10 111.67 -44.78
CA PHE A 500 17.15 110.21 -44.62
C PHE A 500 15.83 109.66 -44.08
N ILE A 501 15.56 108.38 -44.38
CA ILE A 501 14.42 107.63 -43.84
C ILE A 501 14.99 106.47 -43.01
N TYR A 502 14.53 106.33 -41.76
CA TYR A 502 14.73 105.13 -40.95
C TYR A 502 13.37 104.45 -40.73
N TYR A 503 13.21 103.25 -41.27
CA TYR A 503 11.95 102.50 -41.23
C TYR A 503 12.23 101.04 -40.82
N ASN A 504 11.84 100.67 -39.61
CA ASN A 504 12.11 99.37 -39.01
C ASN A 504 10.85 98.81 -38.30
N PRO A 505 9.98 98.05 -39.00
CA PRO A 505 8.76 97.48 -38.43
C PRO A 505 9.06 96.47 -37.31
N LYS A 506 8.21 96.41 -36.26
CA LYS A 506 8.30 95.37 -35.21
C LYS A 506 7.85 93.99 -35.70
N ASP A 507 6.78 93.95 -36.48
CA ASP A 507 6.17 92.75 -37.06
C ASP A 507 6.18 92.82 -38.60
N ILE A 508 5.59 91.83 -39.29
CA ILE A 508 5.64 91.72 -40.76
C ILE A 508 5.10 92.99 -41.47
N VAL A 509 4.09 93.65 -40.92
CA VAL A 509 3.49 94.91 -41.40
C VAL A 509 3.71 95.98 -40.33
N ALA A 510 4.19 97.17 -40.71
CA ALA A 510 4.36 98.27 -39.75
C ALA A 510 3.03 99.00 -39.50
N GLY A 511 2.86 99.56 -38.31
CA GLY A 511 1.78 100.54 -38.05
C GLY A 511 2.09 101.90 -38.65
N ASP A 512 3.36 102.30 -38.66
CA ASP A 512 3.78 103.63 -39.10
C ASP A 512 3.97 103.65 -40.61
N PHE A 513 3.69 104.79 -41.24
CA PHE A 513 4.04 105.01 -42.66
C PHE A 513 4.44 106.45 -42.91
N TYR A 514 5.22 106.66 -43.97
CA TYR A 514 5.62 107.98 -44.41
C TYR A 514 5.24 108.17 -45.88
N TRP A 515 4.95 109.42 -46.27
CA TRP A 515 4.62 109.78 -47.63
C TRP A 515 5.16 111.19 -47.95
N ILE A 516 5.65 111.37 -49.17
CA ILE A 516 6.05 112.64 -49.74
C ILE A 516 5.41 112.85 -51.12
N HIS A 517 4.96 114.06 -51.42
CA HIS A 517 4.43 114.40 -52.75
C HIS A 517 4.63 115.89 -53.09
N GLN A 518 5.06 116.16 -54.33
CA GLN A 518 5.20 117.54 -54.85
C GLN A 518 3.92 117.97 -55.59
N LEU A 519 3.30 119.06 -55.17
CA LEU A 519 2.09 119.57 -55.84
C LEU A 519 2.43 120.23 -57.17
N LYS A 520 1.95 119.67 -58.29
CA LYS A 520 2.19 120.24 -59.63
C LYS A 520 1.56 121.63 -59.75
N GLY A 521 2.36 122.62 -60.20
CA GLY A 521 1.92 123.99 -60.47
C GLY A 521 2.04 124.98 -59.30
N LYS A 522 2.48 124.55 -58.11
CA LYS A 522 2.84 125.42 -56.98
C LYS A 522 4.11 124.86 -56.33
N ASN A 523 5.12 125.68 -56.05
CA ASN A 523 6.41 125.21 -55.50
C ASN A 523 6.29 124.83 -54.00
N LYS A 524 5.44 123.86 -53.68
CA LYS A 524 5.12 123.40 -52.32
C LYS A 524 5.19 121.87 -52.27
N LEU A 525 5.89 121.36 -51.27
CA LEU A 525 6.08 119.95 -50.97
C LEU A 525 5.21 119.55 -49.78
N LEU A 526 4.52 118.41 -49.88
CA LEU A 526 3.81 117.80 -48.76
C LEU A 526 4.60 116.60 -48.27
N VAL A 527 4.91 116.59 -46.97
CA VAL A 527 5.53 115.45 -46.28
C VAL A 527 4.61 115.05 -45.14
N ALA A 528 4.30 113.78 -45.04
CA ALA A 528 3.53 113.18 -43.96
C ALA A 528 4.35 112.04 -43.34
N ALA A 529 4.43 112.05 -42.01
CA ALA A 529 4.82 110.90 -41.22
C ALA A 529 3.64 110.60 -40.30
N ALA A 530 3.05 109.42 -40.46
CA ALA A 530 1.86 109.02 -39.74
C ALA A 530 2.17 107.77 -38.91
N ASP A 531 1.92 107.86 -37.62
CA ASP A 531 1.95 106.73 -36.67
C ASP A 531 0.51 106.23 -36.50
N CYS A 532 0.29 104.95 -36.86
CA CYS A 532 -0.98 104.30 -36.59
C CYS A 532 -0.85 103.44 -35.35
N THR A 533 -1.44 103.89 -34.24
CA THR A 533 -1.76 103.00 -33.11
C THR A 533 -2.87 102.05 -33.53
N GLY A 534 -2.50 100.91 -34.12
CA GLY A 534 -3.39 99.90 -34.68
C GLY A 534 -4.45 99.39 -33.68
N THR A 535 -5.59 100.06 -33.61
CA THR A 535 -6.76 99.61 -32.84
C THR A 535 -7.62 98.77 -33.78
N VAL A 536 -7.37 97.47 -33.81
CA VAL A 536 -8.15 96.53 -34.62
C VAL A 536 -9.52 96.31 -33.95
N PHE A 537 -10.58 96.80 -34.60
CA PHE A 537 -11.96 96.52 -34.24
C PHE A 537 -12.23 95.00 -34.33
N ARG A 538 -12.58 94.41 -33.19
CA ARG A 538 -13.14 93.05 -33.07
C ARG A 538 -14.58 93.11 -33.58
N VAL A 539 -14.86 92.46 -34.71
CA VAL A 539 -16.24 92.17 -35.14
C VAL A 539 -16.50 90.69 -34.84
N HIS A 540 -17.63 90.43 -34.15
CA HIS A 540 -18.03 89.16 -33.56
C HIS A 540 -18.18 88.00 -34.55
#